data_AF-A0A956RX72-F1
#
_entry.id   AF-A0A956RX72-F1
#
_cell.length_a   1.000
_cell.length_b   1.000
_cell.length_c   1.000
_cell.angle_alpha   90.00
_cell.angle_beta   90.00
_cell.angle_gamma   90.00
#
_symmetry.space_group_name_H-M   'P 1'
#
loop_
_entity.id
_entity.type
_entity.pdbx_description
1 polymer ?
#
loop_
_entity_poly.entity_id
_entity_poly.type
_entity_poly.pdbx_seq_one_letter_code
_entity_poly.pdbx_strand_id
1 'polypeptide(L)' 'MARVVIYLLEPEMNALNQLAQQEYRPVKSQAALIIRNELKRLGLIEGQLAGGDKQTELSAETDDRGAAC' A
#
# COMPACT_ATOMS: atom_id res chain seq x y z
N MET A 1 -3.54 -14.39 5.00
CA MET A 1 -2.46 -13.46 4.55
C MET A 1 -1.46 -14.22 3.72
N ALA A 2 -1.02 -13.67 2.59
CA ALA A 2 0.04 -14.29 1.78
C ALA A 2 1.39 -14.20 2.52
N ARG A 3 2.21 -15.25 2.42
CA ARG A 3 3.56 -15.29 3.00
C ARG A 3 4.57 -15.30 1.85
N VAL A 4 5.49 -14.34 1.88
CA VAL A 4 6.62 -14.26 0.95
C VAL A 4 7.91 -14.49 1.74
N VAL A 5 8.83 -15.30 1.21
CA VAL A 5 10.16 -15.52 1.78
C VAL A 5 11.17 -14.93 0.80
N ILE A 6 12.06 -14.08 1.31
CA ILE A 6 13.08 -13.38 0.52
C ILE A 6 14.44 -13.83 1.01
N TYR A 7 15.28 -14.28 0.09
CA TYR A 7 16.67 -14.60 0.36
C TYR A 7 17.52 -13.39 -0.01
N LEU A 8 18.32 -12.92 0.94
CA LEU A 8 19.20 -11.78 0.77
C LEU A 8 20.64 -12.26 0.90
N LEU A 9 21.53 -11.68 0.10
CA LEU A 9 22.96 -11.81 0.30
C LEU A 9 23.38 -11.03 1.57
N GLU A 10 24.52 -11.40 2.13
CA GLU A 10 25.06 -10.74 3.32
C GLU A 10 25.18 -9.19 3.20
N PRO A 11 25.70 -8.60 2.11
CA PRO A 11 25.73 -7.14 1.97
C PRO A 11 24.34 -6.50 1.94
N GLU A 12 23.35 -7.16 1.32
CA GLU A 12 21.98 -6.67 1.24
C GLU A 12 21.30 -6.70 2.61
N MET A 13 21.52 -7.78 3.36
CA MET A 13 21.00 -7.92 4.73
C MET A 13 21.60 -6.87 5.66
N ASN A 14 22.90 -6.61 5.54
CA ASN A 14 23.58 -5.59 6.34
C ASN A 14 23.06 -4.18 6.02
N ALA A 15 22.89 -3.84 4.75
CA ALA A 15 22.33 -2.56 4.33
C ALA A 15 20.88 -2.39 4.82
N LEU A 16 20.05 -3.43 4.69
CA LEU A 16 18.67 -3.42 5.17
C LEU A 16 18.61 -3.23 6.70
N ASN A 17 19.48 -3.90 7.46
CA ASN A 17 19.57 -3.75 8.90
C ASN A 17 19.96 -2.33 9.31
N GLN A 18 20.98 -1.75 8.67
CA GLN A 18 21.41 -0.38 8.95
C GLN A 18 20.29 0.62 8.69
N LEU A 19 19.61 0.51 7.54
CA LEU A 19 18.49 1.37 7.21
C LEU A 19 17.33 1.21 8.20
N ALA A 20 17.00 -0.02 8.59
CA ALA A 20 15.95 -0.28 9.56
C ALA A 20 16.27 0.32 10.94
N GLN A 21 17.54 0.30 11.36
CA GLN A 21 17.99 0.92 12.60
C GLN A 21 17.89 2.45 12.55
N GLN A 22 18.33 3.07 11.45
CA GLN A 22 18.24 4.52 11.25
C GLN A 22 16.79 5.03 11.33
N GLU A 23 15.87 4.25 10.78
CA GLU A 23 14.45 4.56 10.75
C GLU A 23 13.68 4.09 12.00
N TYR A 24 14.38 3.50 12.99
CA TYR A 24 13.79 2.91 14.20
C TYR A 24 12.66 1.91 13.90
N ARG A 25 12.86 1.03 12.90
CA ARG A 25 11.86 0.05 12.45
C ARG A 25 12.37 -1.40 12.54
N PRO A 26 11.47 -2.38 12.68
CA PRO A 26 11.82 -3.78 12.47
C PRO A 26 12.25 -4.03 11.01
N VAL A 27 13.31 -4.83 10.83
CA VAL A 27 13.91 -5.18 9.52
C VAL A 27 12.87 -5.70 8.52
N LYS A 28 11.96 -6.57 8.98
CA LYS A 28 10.87 -7.12 8.14
C LYS A 28 9.90 -6.02 7.67
N SER A 29 9.57 -5.08 8.55
CA SER A 29 8.70 -3.95 8.22
C SER A 29 9.38 -3.00 7.25
N GLN A 30 10.69 -2.79 7.39
CA GLN A 30 11.48 -1.99 6.45
C GLN A 30 11.52 -2.63 5.06
N ALA A 31 11.75 -3.95 4.98
CA ALA A 31 11.71 -4.68 3.71
C ALA A 31 10.33 -4.56 3.03
N ALA A 32 9.26 -4.75 3.79
CA ALA A 32 7.89 -4.61 3.27
C ALA A 32 7.61 -3.19 2.77
N LEU A 33 8.13 -2.17 3.46
CA LEU A 33 7.99 -0.77 3.04
C LEU A 33 8.72 -0.50 1.72
N ILE A 34 9.96 -0.99 1.58
CA ILE A 34 10.74 -0.86 0.34
C ILE A 34 9.97 -1.49 -0.82
N ILE A 35 9.51 -2.73 -0.66
CA ILE A 35 8.73 -3.44 -1.69
C ILE A 35 7.48 -2.65 -2.07
N ARG A 36 6.71 -2.17 -1.08
CA ARG A 36 5.50 -1.38 -1.34
C ARG A 36 5.81 -0.09 -2.08
N ASN A 37 6.87 0.62 -1.69
CA ASN A 37 7.24 1.88 -2.35
C ASN A 37 7.68 1.63 -3.80
N GLU A 38 8.40 0.54 -4.05
CA GLU A 38 8.81 0.16 -5.39
C GLU A 38 7.62 -0.25 -6.27
N LEU A 39 6.69 -1.03 -5.73
CA LEU A 39 5.45 -1.39 -6.44
C LEU A 39 4.62 -0.14 -6.77
N LYS A 40 4.55 0.84 -5.87
CA LYS A 40 3.90 2.15 -6.14
C LYS A 40 4.63 2.91 -7.24
N ARG A 41 5.97 2.98 -7.18
CA ARG A 41 6.80 3.65 -8.19
C ARG A 41 6.59 3.05 -9.58
N LEU A 42 6.37 1.74 -9.65
CA LEU A 42 6.06 1.01 -10.88
C LEU A 42 4.59 1.09 -11.31
N GLY A 43 3.71 1.74 -10.53
CA GLY A 43 2.28 1.82 -10.82
C GLY A 43 1.52 0.50 -10.64
N LEU A 44 2.11 -0.49 -9.96
CA LEU A 44 1.52 -1.82 -9.76
C LEU A 44 0.52 -1.84 -8.59
N ILE A 45 0.61 -0.87 -7.69
CA ILE A 45 -0.38 -0.64 -6.64
C ILE A 45 -0.64 0.87 -6.53
N GLU A 46 -1.89 1.23 -6.36
CA GLU A 46 -2.27 2.62 -6.12
C GLU A 46 -1.83 3.05 -4.72
N GLY A 47 -1.64 4.36 -4.54
CA GLY A 47 -1.26 4.96 -3.28
C GLY A 47 -2.37 4.84 -2.24
N GLN A 48 -2.60 3.64 -1.69
CA GLN A 48 -3.56 3.47 -0.62
C GLN A 48 -2.98 4.14 0.63
N LEU A 49 -3.43 5.37 0.88
CA LEU A 49 -3.32 6.05 2.15
C LEU A 49 -3.88 5.10 3.20
N ALA A 50 -3.10 4.84 4.24
CA ALA A 50 -3.59 4.09 5.39
C ALA A 50 -4.82 4.83 5.95
N GLY A 51 -6.00 4.21 5.87
CA GLY A 51 -7.21 4.62 6.58
C GLY A 51 -7.98 5.79 5.94
N GLY A 52 -8.47 5.61 4.72
CA GLY A 52 -9.68 6.31 4.27
C GLY A 52 -10.87 5.40 4.47
N ASP A 53 -11.76 5.78 5.39
CA ASP A 53 -13.08 5.18 5.56
C ASP A 53 -13.78 4.99 4.21
N LYS A 54 -14.32 3.78 4.05
CA LYS A 54 -15.42 3.39 3.16
C LYS A 54 -15.83 4.44 2.12
N GLN A 55 -15.33 4.28 0.88
CA GLN A 55 -16.14 4.65 -0.28
C GLN A 55 -17.26 3.62 -0.38
N THR A 56 -18.34 3.82 0.37
CA THR A 56 -19.64 3.29 -0.01
C THR A 56 -20.12 4.17 -1.15
N GLU A 57 -20.14 3.59 -2.34
CA GLU A 57 -20.85 4.08 -3.50
C GLU A 57 -22.28 4.48 -3.09
N LEU A 58 -22.62 5.76 -3.22
CA LEU A 58 -24.00 6.21 -3.33
C LEU A 58 -24.19 6.75 -4.75
N SER A 59 -24.33 5.80 -5.67
CA SER A 59 -25.09 5.99 -6.90
C SER A 59 -26.57 6.04 -6.51
N ALA A 60 -27.03 7.18 -6.00
CA ALA A 60 -28.45 7.45 -5.87
C ALA A 60 -28.93 8.09 -7.18
N GLU A 61 -29.46 7.21 -8.01
CA GLU A 61 -30.36 7.43 -9.15
C GLU A 61 -30.98 8.83 -9.19
N THR A 62 -30.66 9.57 -10.25
CA THR A 62 -31.53 10.62 -10.79
C THR A 62 -32.81 9.95 -11.29
N ASP A 63 -33.80 9.80 -10.42
CA ASP A 63 -35.14 9.44 -10.86
C ASP A 63 -35.91 10.71 -11.24
N ASP A 64 -35.91 10.90 -12.55
CA ASP A 64 -36.64 11.87 -13.35
C ASP A 64 -38.15 11.75 -13.10
N ARG A 65 -38.68 12.49 -12.12
CA ARG A 65 -40.13 12.74 -12.05
C ARG A 65 -40.50 13.89 -12.96
N GLY A 66 -40.77 13.49 -14.20
CA GLY A 66 -41.31 14.31 -15.27
C GLY A 66 -42.55 15.10 -14.88
N ALA A 67 -42.67 16.24 -15.56
CA ALA A 67 -43.89 17.00 -15.71
C ALA A 67 -44.98 16.18 -16.43
N ALA A 68 -46.20 16.17 -15.90
CA ALA A 68 -47.44 16.18 -16.70
C ALA A 68 -48.69 16.31 -15.80
N CYS A 69 -49.54 17.26 -16.18
CA CYS A 69 -50.97 17.48 -15.85
C CYS A 69 -51.32 18.14 -14.52
#